data_AF-A0A9D4T7U4-F1
#
_entry.id   AF-A0A9D4T7U4-F1
#
_cell.length_a   1.000
_cell.length_b   1.000
_cell.length_c   1.000
_cell.angle_alpha   90.00
_cell.angle_beta   90.00
_cell.angle_gamma   90.00
#
_symmetry.space_group_name_H-M   'P 1'
#
loop_
_entity.id
_entity.type
_entity.pdbx_description
1 polymer ?
#
loop_
_entity_poly.entity_id
_entity_poly.type
_entity_poly.pdbx_seq_one_letter_code
_entity_poly.pdbx_strand_id
1 'polypeptide(L)'
;MEAAGQELMELRFANERLVAQDGRRMSVIAMAFTLKSVSLLAEKLFDANLCRYICTRHLNQDPLEMYFSCIRQRGGWNNNPSAAQFRHAYRQTIVHAAVLASRMPMRQQRPKGYAFPKPGAPQQHLQSQQ
;
A
#
# COMPACT_ATOMS: atom_id res chain seq x y z
N MET A 1 19.11 20.05 -5.47
CA MET A 1 18.10 19.98 -6.55
C MET A 1 17.00 21.04 -6.38
N GLU A 2 17.18 22.00 -5.47
CA GLU A 2 16.15 22.98 -5.13
C GLU A 2 15.91 24.02 -6.24
N ALA A 3 16.99 24.55 -6.86
CA ALA A 3 16.88 25.48 -7.99
C ALA A 3 16.08 24.87 -9.16
N ALA A 4 16.38 23.63 -9.55
CA ALA A 4 15.61 22.92 -10.58
C ALA A 4 14.13 22.73 -10.18
N GLY A 5 13.84 22.52 -8.89
CA GLY A 5 12.46 22.49 -8.38
C GLY A 5 11.73 23.83 -8.53
N GLN A 6 12.43 24.94 -8.33
CA GLN A 6 11.89 26.29 -8.54
C GLN A 6 11.65 26.57 -10.02
N GLU A 7 12.61 26.23 -10.89
CA GLU A 7 12.48 26.37 -12.35
C GLU A 7 11.29 25.58 -12.90
N LEU A 8 11.04 24.37 -12.39
CA LEU A 8 9.87 23.58 -12.75
C LEU A 8 8.56 24.31 -12.43
N MET A 9 8.49 24.99 -11.29
CA MET A 9 7.29 25.72 -10.88
C MET A 9 7.01 26.96 -11.75
N GLU A 10 8.03 27.48 -12.42
CA GLU A 10 7.95 28.62 -13.34
C GLU A 10 7.69 28.24 -14.80
N LEU A 11 7.54 26.94 -15.11
CA LEU A 11 7.21 26.49 -16.46
C LEU A 11 5.92 27.13 -16.97
N ARG A 12 5.95 27.58 -18.23
CA ARG A 12 4.84 28.25 -18.92
C ARG A 12 4.48 27.53 -20.21
N PHE A 13 3.21 27.60 -20.58
CA PHE A 13 2.77 27.26 -21.93
C PHE A 13 3.10 28.42 -22.90
N ALA A 14 2.95 28.17 -24.20
CA ALA A 14 3.15 29.20 -25.23
C ALA A 14 2.24 30.44 -25.11
N ASN A 15 1.18 30.36 -24.29
CA ASN A 15 0.30 31.49 -23.99
C ASN A 15 0.66 32.19 -22.67
N GLU A 16 1.89 32.01 -22.17
CA GLU A 16 2.44 32.62 -20.94
C GLU A 16 1.78 32.19 -19.62
N ARG A 17 0.77 31.31 -19.67
CA ARG A 17 0.14 30.76 -18.46
C ARG A 17 1.07 29.74 -17.81
N LEU A 18 1.18 29.83 -16.49
CA LEU A 18 1.93 28.88 -15.67
C LEU A 18 1.32 27.47 -15.75
N VAL A 19 2.17 26.46 -15.97
CA VAL A 19 1.77 25.05 -15.95
C VAL A 19 1.28 24.64 -14.56
N ALA A 20 1.85 25.22 -13.50
CA ALA A 20 1.44 25.00 -12.12
C ALA A 20 -0.03 25.43 -11.82
N GLN A 21 -0.63 26.27 -12.68
CA GLN A 21 -2.00 26.76 -12.54
C GLN A 21 -3.00 26.05 -13.46
N ASP A 22 -2.56 25.05 -14.22
CA ASP A 22 -3.39 24.30 -15.16
C ASP A 22 -3.99 23.04 -14.52
N GLY A 23 -4.97 22.41 -15.18
CA GLY A 23 -5.51 21.12 -14.77
C GLY A 23 -4.45 20.00 -14.75
N ARG A 24 -3.37 20.14 -15.55
CA ARG A 24 -2.25 19.18 -15.61
C ARG A 24 -1.09 19.52 -14.67
N ARG A 25 -1.28 20.46 -13.73
CA ARG A 25 -0.24 20.94 -12.79
C ARG A 25 0.43 19.86 -11.94
N MET A 26 -0.25 18.73 -11.71
CA MET A 26 0.19 17.74 -10.72
C MET A 26 1.55 17.12 -11.03
N SER A 27 1.89 16.89 -12.30
CA SER A 27 3.18 16.31 -12.67
C SER A 27 4.34 17.23 -12.31
N VAL A 28 4.21 18.52 -12.63
CA VAL A 28 5.21 19.56 -12.36
C VAL A 28 5.36 19.78 -10.85
N ILE A 29 4.24 19.94 -10.14
CA ILE A 29 4.23 20.14 -8.69
C ILE A 29 4.85 18.93 -7.98
N ALA A 30 4.47 17.70 -8.36
CA ALA A 30 5.00 16.49 -7.75
C ALA A 30 6.50 16.33 -8.01
N MET A 31 6.99 16.65 -9.21
CA MET A 31 8.40 16.59 -9.52
C MET A 31 9.20 17.62 -8.69
N ALA A 32 8.76 18.88 -8.65
CA ALA A 32 9.39 19.91 -7.84
C ALA A 32 9.44 19.53 -6.35
N PHE A 33 8.34 19.00 -5.82
CA PHE A 33 8.27 18.53 -4.43
C PHE A 33 9.18 17.32 -4.17
N THR A 34 9.30 16.40 -5.13
CA THR A 34 10.21 15.25 -5.05
C THR A 34 11.66 15.70 -5.01
N LEU A 35 12.07 16.63 -5.89
CA LEU A 35 13.43 17.17 -5.90
C LEU A 35 13.79 17.86 -4.58
N LYS A 36 12.85 18.64 -4.03
CA LYS A 36 13.02 19.27 -2.71
C LYS A 36 13.15 18.22 -1.61
N SER A 37 12.25 17.24 -1.57
CA SER A 37 12.23 16.20 -0.54
C SER A 37 13.48 15.32 -0.56
N VAL A 38 13.95 14.93 -1.75
CA VAL A 38 15.18 14.14 -1.91
C VAL A 38 16.42 14.95 -1.52
N SER A 39 16.48 16.24 -1.84
CA SER A 39 17.60 17.11 -1.40
C SER A 39 17.66 17.20 0.13
N LEU A 40 16.52 17.47 0.78
CA LEU A 40 16.43 17.55 2.24
C LEU A 40 16.73 16.21 2.93
N LEU A 41 16.33 15.10 2.32
CA LEU A 41 16.68 13.76 2.81
C LEU A 41 18.20 13.53 2.71
N ALA A 42 18.81 13.93 1.59
CA ALA A 42 20.25 13.82 1.38
C ALA A 42 21.05 14.60 2.42
N GLU A 43 20.71 15.86 2.62
CA GLU A 43 21.34 16.72 3.63
C GLU A 43 21.28 16.05 5.00
N LYS A 44 20.08 15.62 5.45
CA LYS A 44 19.92 14.97 6.76
C LYS A 44 20.73 13.69 6.92
N LEU A 45 20.80 12.86 5.88
CA LEU A 45 21.54 11.58 5.95
C LEU A 45 23.06 11.79 5.89
N PHE A 46 23.52 12.77 5.11
CA PHE A 46 24.93 13.07 4.97
C PHE A 46 25.47 13.84 6.18
N ASP A 47 24.73 14.80 6.71
CA ASP A 47 25.09 15.55 7.92
C ASP A 47 25.17 14.63 9.14
N ALA A 48 24.28 13.64 9.22
CA ALA A 48 24.32 12.59 10.25
C ALA A 48 25.37 11.50 9.96
N ASN A 49 26.12 11.59 8.86
CA ASN A 49 27.11 10.63 8.40
C ASN A 49 26.59 9.18 8.31
N LEU A 50 25.31 9.01 7.97
CA LEU A 50 24.63 7.71 7.90
C LEU A 50 24.88 6.99 6.57
N CYS A 51 25.15 7.73 5.50
CA CYS A 51 25.53 7.17 4.21
C CYS A 51 26.39 8.15 3.40
N ARG A 52 27.14 7.62 2.43
CA ARG A 52 27.96 8.41 1.50
C ARG A 52 27.21 8.83 0.23
N TYR A 53 26.12 8.13 -0.09
CA TYR A 53 25.31 8.37 -1.28
C TYR A 53 23.90 7.82 -1.05
N ILE A 54 22.95 8.28 -1.88
CA ILE A 54 21.57 7.78 -1.88
C ILE A 54 21.31 7.02 -3.17
N CYS A 55 20.85 5.77 -3.02
CA CYS A 55 20.28 4.99 -4.11
C CYS A 55 18.84 5.43 -4.38
N THR A 56 18.64 6.36 -5.33
CA THR A 56 17.29 6.88 -5.67
C THR A 56 16.31 5.81 -6.14
N ARG A 57 16.81 4.68 -6.68
CA ARG A 57 16.00 3.48 -6.99
C ARG A 57 15.21 2.96 -5.78
N HIS A 58 15.72 3.10 -4.56
CA HIS A 58 15.03 2.62 -3.35
C HIS A 58 13.98 3.59 -2.82
N LEU A 59 13.83 4.77 -3.43
CA LEU A 59 12.85 5.78 -3.03
C LEU A 59 11.54 5.70 -3.84
N ASN A 60 11.47 4.80 -4.83
CA ASN A 60 10.29 4.63 -5.68
C ASN A 60 9.44 3.41 -5.27
N GLN A 61 8.23 3.31 -5.85
CA GLN A 61 7.26 2.27 -5.51
C GLN A 61 7.41 0.99 -6.36
N ASP A 62 8.33 0.96 -7.35
CA ASP A 62 8.48 -0.18 -8.27
C ASP A 62 8.64 -1.53 -7.56
N PRO A 63 9.44 -1.66 -6.47
CA PRO A 63 9.53 -2.93 -5.76
C PRO A 63 8.19 -3.39 -5.18
N LEU A 64 7.36 -2.46 -4.71
CA LEU A 64 6.03 -2.74 -4.19
C LEU A 64 5.05 -3.12 -5.31
N GLU A 65 5.12 -2.44 -6.45
CA GLU A 65 4.31 -2.78 -7.62
C GLU A 65 4.67 -4.16 -8.19
N MET A 66 5.96 -4.48 -8.25
CA MET A 66 6.46 -5.80 -8.62
C MET A 66 5.98 -6.86 -7.63
N TYR A 67 5.99 -6.56 -6.33
CA TYR A 67 5.45 -7.46 -5.30
C TYR A 67 3.95 -7.74 -5.51
N PHE A 68 3.13 -6.73 -5.82
CA PHE A 68 1.72 -6.94 -6.14
C PHE A 68 1.52 -7.76 -7.41
N SER A 69 2.40 -7.63 -8.40
CA SER A 69 2.39 -8.48 -9.58
C SER A 69 2.68 -9.95 -9.24
N CYS A 70 3.63 -10.23 -8.35
CA CYS A 70 3.87 -11.59 -7.85
C CYS A 70 2.67 -12.17 -7.08
N ILE A 71 1.92 -11.34 -6.34
CA ILE A 71 0.70 -11.78 -5.65
C ILE A 71 -0.40 -12.10 -6.68
N ARG A 72 -0.63 -11.22 -7.67
CA ARG A 72 -1.63 -11.43 -8.72
C ARG A 72 -1.38 -12.71 -9.52
N GLN A 73 -0.12 -13.02 -9.84
CA GLN A 73 0.26 -14.25 -10.55
C GLN A 73 -0.15 -15.54 -9.82
N ARG A 74 -0.28 -15.53 -8.49
CA ARG A 74 -0.77 -16.70 -7.72
C ARG A 74 -2.25 -17.02 -7.97
N GLY A 75 -3.02 -16.05 -8.47
CA GLY A 75 -4.42 -16.22 -8.85
C GLY A 75 -4.62 -16.90 -10.20
N GLY A 76 -3.54 -17.25 -10.92
CA GLY A 76 -3.62 -17.80 -12.28
C GLY A 76 -4.30 -16.81 -13.21
N TRP A 77 -5.44 -17.19 -13.79
CA TRP A 77 -6.24 -16.36 -14.71
C TRP A 77 -7.08 -15.29 -13.99
N ASN A 78 -7.02 -15.20 -12.65
CA ASN A 78 -7.72 -14.18 -11.88
C ASN A 78 -6.85 -12.94 -11.63
N ASN A 79 -6.85 -12.02 -12.60
CA ASN A 79 -6.09 -10.76 -12.51
C ASN A 79 -6.62 -9.77 -11.46
N ASN A 80 -7.87 -9.94 -11.00
CA ASN A 80 -8.52 -9.06 -10.04
C ASN A 80 -9.04 -9.85 -8.82
N PRO A 81 -8.13 -10.32 -7.94
CA PRO A 81 -8.52 -11.12 -6.79
C PRO A 81 -9.39 -10.31 -5.82
N SER A 82 -10.39 -10.97 -5.25
CA SER A 82 -11.10 -10.45 -4.07
C SER A 82 -10.12 -10.25 -2.90
N ALA A 83 -10.48 -9.40 -1.93
CA ALA A 83 -9.67 -9.17 -0.74
C ALA A 83 -9.32 -10.47 0.02
N ALA A 84 -10.23 -11.47 0.02
CA ALA A 84 -9.98 -12.77 0.64
C ALA A 84 -8.91 -13.58 -0.12
N GLN A 85 -8.96 -13.58 -1.45
CA GLN A 85 -7.98 -14.23 -2.31
C GLN A 85 -6.61 -13.54 -2.22
N PHE A 86 -6.59 -12.20 -2.26
CA PHE A 86 -5.37 -11.42 -2.05
C PHE A 86 -4.71 -11.77 -0.71
N ARG A 87 -5.49 -11.79 0.39
CA ARG A 87 -4.99 -12.14 1.72
C ARG A 87 -4.41 -13.55 1.77
N HIS A 88 -5.03 -14.52 1.09
CA HIS A 88 -4.52 -15.89 1.01
C HIS A 88 -3.19 -15.95 0.26
N ALA A 89 -3.14 -15.38 -0.94
CA ALA A 89 -1.93 -15.32 -1.77
C ALA A 89 -0.78 -14.56 -1.07
N TYR A 90 -1.08 -13.44 -0.41
CA TYR A 90 -0.14 -12.69 0.42
C TYR A 90 0.48 -13.55 1.51
N ARG A 91 -0.34 -14.28 2.29
CA ARG A 91 0.16 -15.19 3.34
C ARG A 91 1.04 -16.29 2.77
N GLN A 92 0.64 -16.91 1.66
CA GLN A 92 1.46 -17.90 0.98
C GLN A 92 2.80 -17.31 0.50
N THR A 93 2.79 -16.06 0.04
CA THR A 93 4.01 -15.34 -0.39
C THR A 93 4.99 -15.15 0.77
N ILE A 94 4.50 -14.73 1.93
CA ILE A 94 5.31 -14.53 3.14
C ILE A 94 5.93 -15.86 3.61
N VAL A 95 5.13 -16.91 3.70
CA VAL A 95 5.59 -18.24 4.10
C VAL A 95 6.67 -18.76 3.14
N HIS A 96 6.43 -18.63 1.83
CA HIS A 96 7.41 -19.02 0.81
C HIS A 96 8.72 -18.23 0.90
N ALA A 97 8.64 -16.94 1.22
CA ALA A 97 9.81 -16.08 1.39
C ALA A 97 10.60 -16.38 2.68
N ALA A 98 10.22 -17.40 3.46
CA ALA A 98 10.76 -17.71 4.78
C ALA A 98 10.75 -16.53 5.75
N VAL A 99 9.90 -15.52 5.49
CA VAL A 99 9.62 -14.44 6.41
C VAL A 99 8.75 -15.07 7.50
N LEU A 100 9.37 -15.39 8.64
CA LEU A 100 8.65 -15.87 9.81
C LEU A 100 7.55 -14.85 10.12
N ALA A 101 6.29 -15.24 9.88
CA ALA A 101 5.18 -14.47 10.38
C ALA A 101 5.34 -14.46 11.91
N SER A 102 5.56 -13.28 12.50
CA SER A 102 5.61 -13.11 13.95
C SER A 102 4.47 -13.89 14.57
N ARG A 103 4.79 -14.78 15.52
CA ARG A 103 3.85 -15.73 16.15
C ARG A 103 2.50 -15.06 16.35
N MET A 104 1.56 -15.32 15.45
CA MET A 104 0.18 -14.93 15.67
C MET A 104 -0.27 -15.83 16.81
N PRO A 105 -0.66 -15.32 17.99
CA PRO A 105 -1.14 -16.17 19.06
C PRO A 105 -2.28 -16.99 18.45
N MET A 106 -2.09 -18.31 18.54
CA MET A 106 -3.00 -19.30 18.00
C MET A 106 -4.40 -18.87 18.41
N ARG A 107 -5.27 -18.54 17.44
CA ARG A 107 -6.64 -18.16 17.73
C ARG A 107 -7.23 -19.34 18.48
N GLN A 108 -7.46 -19.15 19.79
CA GLN A 108 -7.99 -20.16 20.69
C GLN A 108 -9.11 -20.89 19.96
N GLN A 109 -9.00 -22.22 19.92
CA GLN A 109 -10.03 -23.07 19.32
C GLN A 109 -11.38 -22.57 19.81
N ARG A 110 -12.26 -22.23 18.86
CA ARG A 110 -13.64 -21.86 19.19
C ARG A 110 -14.20 -22.95 20.11
N PRO A 111 -14.82 -22.60 21.24
CA PRO A 111 -15.33 -23.59 22.18
C PRO A 111 -16.27 -24.56 21.43
N LYS A 112 -16.05 -25.86 21.63
CA LYS A 112 -16.98 -26.91 21.19
C LYS A 112 -18.31 -26.66 21.89
N GLY A 113 -19.27 -26.05 21.22
CA GLY A 113 -20.56 -25.74 21.86
C GLY A 113 -21.57 -24.92 21.06
N TYR A 114 -21.17 -24.19 20.02
CA TYR A 114 -22.16 -23.47 19.20
C TYR A 114 -22.65 -24.33 18.04
N ALA A 115 -23.77 -25.01 18.27
CA ALA A 115 -24.60 -25.55 17.19
C ALA A 115 -25.27 -24.38 16.46
N PHE A 116 -25.02 -24.25 15.16
CA PHE A 116 -25.83 -23.37 14.31
C PHE A 116 -27.25 -23.93 14.25
N PRO A 117 -28.30 -23.13 14.53
CA PRO A 117 -29.66 -23.59 14.31
C PRO A 117 -29.84 -23.85 12.81
N LYS A 118 -30.29 -25.05 12.46
CA LYS A 118 -30.60 -25.39 11.06
C LYS A 118 -31.71 -24.43 10.58
N PRO A 119 -31.62 -23.90 9.34
CA PRO A 119 -32.70 -23.10 8.79
C PRO A 119 -33.93 -23.99 8.64
N GLY A 120 -35.02 -23.67 9.35
CA GLY A 120 -36.31 -24.36 9.22
C GLY A 120 -36.92 -24.99 10.49
N ALA A 121 -36.36 -24.78 11.68
CA ALA A 121 -37.01 -25.25 12.91
C ALA A 121 -38.12 -24.27 13.37
N PRO A 122 -39.33 -24.76 13.72
CA PRO A 122 -40.46 -23.90 14.11
C PRO A 122 -40.20 -23.21 15.46
N GLN A 123 -40.47 -21.91 15.53
CA GLN A 123 -40.41 -21.13 16.77
C GLN A 123 -41.53 -21.57 17.71
N GLN A 124 -41.18 -22.26 18.80
CA GLN A 124 -42.13 -22.50 19.89
C GLN A 124 -42.31 -21.20 20.69
N HIS A 125 -43.57 -20.77 20.75
CA HIS A 125 -44.03 -19.59 21.46
C HIS A 125 -43.76 -19.75 22.96
N LEU A 126 -42.99 -18.82 23.53
CA LEU A 126 -42.73 -18.76 24.96
C LEU A 126 -44.01 -18.25 25.64
N GLN A 127 -44.76 -19.13 26.31
CA GLN A 127 -45.87 -18.73 27.18
C GLN A 127 -45.30 -17.97 28.38
N SER A 128 -45.60 -16.67 28.43
CA SER A 128 -45.41 -15.84 29.61
C SER A 128 -46.50 -16.13 30.63
N GLN A 129 -46.06 -16.38 31.85
CA GLN A 129 -46.87 -16.52 33.06
C GLN A 129 -47.89 -15.39 33.20
N GLN A 130 -49.14 -15.78 33.47
CA GLN A 130 -50.00 -15.25 34.53
C GLN A 130 -50.99 -16.35 34.93
#